data_AF-A0A7Y3IAM6-F1
#
_entry.id   AF-A0A7Y3IAM6-F1
#
_cell.length_a   1.000
_cell.length_b   1.000
_cell.length_c   1.000
_cell.angle_alpha   90.00
_cell.angle_beta   90.00
_cell.angle_gamma   90.00
#
_symmetry.space_group_name_H-M   'P 1'
#
loop_
_entity.id
_entity.type
_entity.pdbx_description
1 polymer ?
#
loop_
_entity_poly.entity_id
_entity_poly.type
_entity_poly.pdbx_seq_one_letter_code
_entity_poly.pdbx_strand_id
1 'polypeptide(L)'
;MGRAVGLWILLFGLWLALSGHYTPLFLAFGLGTCTVAVYASRRMGILDRESAPFHLTWGAVTYLPWLTWEILKSNVAVARIILSPSLPINPSMVHFEGSQKTDLGRFIYANSITLTPGTITTGIL
;
A
#
# COMPACT_ATOMS: atom_id res chain seq x y z
N MET A 1 14.04 -19.23 4.48
CA MET A 1 13.62 -19.04 5.89
C MET A 1 13.48 -17.57 6.28
N GLY A 2 14.49 -16.71 6.11
CA GLY A 2 14.47 -15.33 6.63
C GLY A 2 13.25 -14.47 6.24
N ARG A 3 12.74 -14.60 5.01
CA ARG A 3 11.55 -13.85 4.55
C ARG A 3 10.26 -14.23 5.27
N ALA A 4 10.08 -15.51 5.57
CA ALA A 4 8.90 -16.00 6.28
C ALA A 4 8.90 -15.49 7.74
N VAL A 5 10.09 -15.46 8.35
CA VAL A 5 10.28 -14.86 9.69
C VAL A 5 10.00 -13.36 9.64
N GLY A 6 10.49 -12.66 8.62
CA GLY A 6 10.21 -11.24 8.43
C GLY A 6 8.73 -10.92 8.28
N LEU A 7 8.02 -11.67 7.43
CA LEU A 7 6.56 -11.55 7.27
C LEU A 7 5.84 -11.85 8.58
N TRP A 8 6.27 -12.88 9.31
CA TRP A 8 5.68 -13.23 10.59
C TRP A 8 5.83 -12.11 11.63
N ILE A 9 7.02 -11.50 11.74
CA ILE A 9 7.27 -10.37 12.64
C ILE A 9 6.40 -9.17 12.26
N LEU A 10 6.30 -8.86 10.95
CA LEU A 10 5.47 -7.77 10.46
C LEU A 10 3.98 -8.00 10.80
N LEU A 11 3.46 -9.19 10.51
CA LEU A 11 2.06 -9.54 10.77
C LEU A 11 1.76 -9.55 12.27
N PHE A 12 2.65 -10.08 13.08
CA PHE A 12 2.47 -10.10 14.54
C PHE A 12 2.56 -8.69 15.14
N GLY A 13 3.48 -7.86 14.65
CA GLY A 13 3.57 -6.45 15.03
C GLY A 13 2.31 -5.67 14.64
N LEU A 14 1.78 -5.90 13.42
CA LEU A 14 0.52 -5.31 12.97
C LEU A 14 -0.66 -5.79 13.82
N TRP A 15 -0.71 -7.09 14.15
CA TRP A 15 -1.72 -7.66 15.01
C TRP A 15 -1.71 -6.99 16.39
N LEU A 16 -0.54 -6.80 17.01
CA LEU A 16 -0.40 -6.10 18.28
C LEU A 16 -0.84 -4.63 18.17
N ALA A 17 -0.42 -3.93 17.12
CA ALA A 17 -0.76 -2.54 16.89
C ALA A 17 -2.27 -2.32 16.72
N LEU A 18 -2.97 -3.24 16.04
CA LEU A 18 -4.41 -3.19 15.85
C LEU A 18 -5.20 -3.70 17.06
N SER A 19 -4.70 -4.75 17.73
CA SER A 19 -5.43 -5.39 18.84
C SER A 19 -5.28 -4.64 20.16
N GLY A 20 -4.12 -4.05 20.46
CA GLY A 20 -3.85 -3.39 21.74
C GLY A 20 -3.92 -4.28 22.99
N HIS A 21 -4.06 -5.61 22.82
CA HIS A 21 -4.20 -6.56 23.91
C HIS A 21 -2.90 -7.34 24.15
N TYR A 22 -2.43 -7.31 25.40
CA TYR A 22 -1.16 -7.93 25.81
C TYR A 22 -1.33 -9.07 26.82
N THR A 23 -2.56 -9.56 27.00
CA THR A 23 -2.84 -10.68 27.90
C THR A 23 -2.31 -12.00 27.32
N PRO A 24 -1.76 -12.92 28.14
CA PRO A 24 -1.08 -14.13 27.66
C PRO A 24 -1.92 -15.00 26.71
N LEU A 25 -3.23 -15.13 26.97
CA LEU A 25 -4.15 -15.90 26.13
C LEU A 25 -4.27 -15.30 24.72
N PHE A 26 -4.42 -13.98 24.63
CA PHE A 26 -4.55 -13.29 23.34
C PHE A 26 -3.24 -13.30 22.57
N LEU A 27 -2.10 -13.18 23.25
CA LEU A 27 -0.79 -13.36 22.62
C LEU A 27 -0.64 -14.76 22.01
N ALA A 28 -1.10 -15.81 22.69
CA ALA A 28 -1.08 -17.17 22.14
C ALA A 28 -1.93 -17.28 20.86
N PHE A 29 -3.12 -16.67 20.83
CA PHE A 29 -3.93 -16.61 19.61
C PHE A 29 -3.27 -15.79 18.50
N GLY A 30 -2.64 -14.65 18.82
CA GLY A 30 -1.88 -13.85 17.86
C GLY A 30 -0.71 -14.63 17.25
N LEU A 31 0.06 -15.33 18.08
CA LEU A 31 1.17 -16.18 17.64
C LEU A 31 0.67 -17.27 16.67
N GLY A 32 -0.40 -17.99 17.05
CA GLY A 32 -0.97 -19.09 16.27
C GLY A 32 -1.58 -18.63 14.94
N THR A 33 -2.33 -17.53 14.95
CA THR A 33 -2.92 -16.98 13.71
C THR A 33 -1.86 -16.49 12.74
N CYS A 34 -0.81 -15.81 13.23
CA CYS A 34 0.29 -15.34 12.40
C CYS A 34 1.10 -16.50 11.81
N THR A 35 1.35 -17.59 12.55
CA THR A 35 2.03 -18.77 11.99
C THR A 35 1.19 -19.45 10.92
N VAL A 36 -0.12 -19.60 11.12
CA VAL A 36 -1.03 -20.17 10.12
C VAL A 36 -1.07 -19.30 8.86
N ALA A 37 -1.17 -17.99 9.00
CA ALA A 37 -1.14 -17.05 7.87
C ALA A 37 0.14 -17.19 7.05
N VAL A 38 1.31 -17.18 7.71
CA VAL A 38 2.61 -17.33 7.03
C VAL A 38 2.75 -18.71 6.38
N TYR A 39 2.26 -19.76 7.03
CA TYR A 39 2.23 -21.11 6.44
C TYR A 39 1.37 -21.14 5.16
N ALA A 40 0.18 -20.55 5.19
CA ALA A 40 -0.69 -20.44 4.02
C ALA A 40 -0.02 -19.63 2.89
N SER A 41 0.56 -18.47 3.19
CA SER A 41 1.29 -17.65 2.21
C SER A 41 2.46 -18.40 1.57
N ARG A 42 3.19 -19.19 2.37
CA ARG A 42 4.25 -20.08 1.84
C ARG A 42 3.69 -21.15 0.92
N ARG A 43 2.59 -21.79 1.29
CA ARG A 43 1.95 -22.83 0.48
C ARG A 43 1.43 -22.28 -0.84
N MET A 44 0.93 -21.05 -0.86
CA MET A 44 0.47 -20.37 -2.06
C MET A 44 1.60 -19.88 -2.96
N GLY A 45 2.87 -20.01 -2.57
CA GLY A 45 4.00 -19.53 -3.37
C GLY A 45 4.15 -18.01 -3.43
N ILE A 46 3.35 -17.24 -2.69
CA ILE A 46 3.35 -15.76 -2.71
C ILE A 46 4.61 -15.16 -2.08
N LEU A 47 5.50 -15.99 -1.51
CA LEU A 47 6.70 -15.54 -0.80
C LEU A 47 7.85 -15.15 -1.76
N ASP A 48 7.54 -14.33 -2.76
CA ASP A 48 8.46 -13.85 -3.79
C ASP A 48 9.40 -12.74 -3.30
N ARG A 49 10.37 -12.41 -4.15
CA ARG A 49 11.41 -11.40 -3.89
C ARG A 49 10.83 -10.00 -3.65
N GLU A 50 9.63 -9.74 -4.15
CA GLU A 50 8.92 -8.45 -4.02
C GLU A 50 8.02 -8.38 -2.77
N SER A 51 7.58 -9.52 -2.22
CA SER A 51 6.60 -9.59 -1.14
C SER A 51 7.17 -9.26 0.25
N ALA A 52 8.50 -9.25 0.39
CA ALA A 52 9.19 -8.93 1.65
C ALA A 52 10.07 -7.68 1.43
N PRO A 53 9.50 -6.47 1.60
CA PRO A 53 10.12 -5.22 1.16
C PRO A 53 11.13 -4.72 2.19
N PHE A 54 12.12 -5.54 2.56
CA PHE A 54 13.19 -5.11 3.47
C PHE A 54 14.10 -4.04 2.88
N HIS A 55 14.06 -3.84 1.56
CA HIS A 55 14.80 -2.83 0.81
C HIS A 55 13.99 -1.57 0.50
N LEU A 56 12.67 -1.58 0.75
CA LEU A 56 11.79 -0.44 0.45
C LEU A 56 11.59 0.49 1.66
N THR A 57 12.11 0.14 2.83
CA THR A 57 11.81 0.82 4.09
C THR A 57 12.26 2.28 4.11
N TRP A 58 13.47 2.60 3.64
CA TRP A 58 13.95 3.99 3.67
C TRP A 58 13.29 4.88 2.61
N GLY A 59 13.11 4.35 1.39
CA GLY A 59 12.42 5.07 0.32
C GLY A 59 10.95 5.31 0.64
N ALA A 60 10.27 4.36 1.29
CA ALA A 60 8.88 4.52 1.70
C ALA A 60 8.71 5.62 2.76
N VAL A 61 9.64 5.75 3.71
CA VAL A 61 9.58 6.77 4.76
C VAL A 61 9.65 8.18 4.21
N THR A 62 10.45 8.43 3.16
CA THR A 62 10.50 9.75 2.50
C THR A 62 9.37 9.94 1.49
N TYR A 63 8.96 8.86 0.82
CA TYR A 63 7.90 8.88 -0.18
C TYR A 63 6.52 9.14 0.43
N LEU A 64 6.20 8.55 1.58
CA LEU A 64 4.87 8.65 2.20
C LEU A 64 4.48 10.10 2.56
N PRO A 65 5.32 10.89 3.26
CA PRO A 65 5.00 12.30 3.54
C PRO A 65 4.85 13.13 2.26
N TRP A 66 5.72 12.90 1.27
CA TRP A 66 5.64 13.58 -0.04
C TRP A 66 4.31 13.26 -0.74
N LEU A 67 3.95 11.97 -0.84
CA LEU A 67 2.70 11.54 -1.46
C LEU A 67 1.49 12.10 -0.71
N THR A 68 1.53 12.09 0.62
CA THR A 68 0.46 12.67 1.46
C THR A 68 0.25 14.14 1.12
N TRP A 69 1.33 14.90 0.95
CA TRP A 69 1.25 16.31 0.54
C TRP A 69 0.61 16.48 -0.85
N GLU A 70 0.98 15.67 -1.83
CA GLU A 70 0.36 15.69 -3.16
C GLU A 70 -1.14 15.34 -3.11
N ILE A 71 -1.52 14.36 -2.29
CA ILE A 71 -2.93 13.99 -2.06
C ILE A 71 -3.70 15.16 -1.45
N LEU A 72 -3.14 15.87 -0.46
CA LEU A 72 -3.78 17.02 0.17
C LEU A 72 -3.99 18.18 -0.81
N LYS A 73 -2.96 18.54 -1.59
CA LYS A 73 -3.07 19.58 -2.63
C LYS A 73 -4.13 19.24 -3.66
N SER A 74 -4.16 17.99 -4.10
CA SER A 74 -5.10 17.51 -5.11
C SER A 74 -6.54 17.46 -4.57
N ASN A 75 -6.75 17.08 -3.30
CA ASN A 75 -8.04 17.21 -2.63
C ASN A 75 -8.55 18.66 -2.60
N VAL A 76 -7.69 19.63 -2.28
CA VAL A 76 -8.07 21.04 -2.28
C VAL A 76 -8.45 21.51 -3.69
N ALA A 77 -7.73 21.06 -4.72
CA ALA A 77 -8.06 21.38 -6.11
C ALA A 77 -9.43 20.82 -6.51
N VAL A 78 -9.71 19.55 -6.20
CA VAL A 78 -11.01 18.92 -6.45
C VAL A 78 -12.13 19.59 -5.67
N ALA A 79 -11.92 19.94 -4.39
CA ALA A 79 -12.90 20.66 -3.59
C ALA A 79 -13.28 22.02 -4.21
N ARG A 80 -12.31 22.76 -4.77
CA ARG A 80 -12.59 24.01 -5.50
C ARG A 80 -13.42 23.78 -6.76
N ILE A 81 -13.19 22.69 -7.50
CA ILE A 81 -13.97 22.33 -8.68
C ILE A 81 -15.42 22.03 -8.29
N ILE A 82 -15.63 21.24 -7.23
CA ILE A 82 -16.96 20.88 -6.72
C ILE A 82 -17.74 22.11 -6.25
N LEU A 83 -17.07 23.05 -5.58
CA LEU A 83 -17.69 24.30 -5.11
C LEU A 83 -17.91 25.33 -6.21
N SER A 84 -17.30 25.15 -7.39
CA SER A 84 -17.51 26.05 -8.53
C SER A 84 -18.87 25.76 -9.17
N PRO A 85 -19.80 26.73 -9.27
CA PRO A 85 -21.11 26.52 -9.88
C PRO A 85 -21.03 26.16 -11.37
N SER A 86 -19.91 26.46 -12.03
CA SER A 86 -19.66 26.08 -13.43
C SER A 86 -19.26 24.62 -13.62
N LEU A 87 -18.85 23.90 -12.55
CA LEU A 87 -18.37 22.50 -12.57
C LEU A 87 -17.57 22.14 -13.84
N PRO A 88 -16.43 22.80 -14.11
CA PRO A 88 -15.70 22.64 -15.36
C PRO A 88 -14.91 21.32 -15.38
N ILE A 89 -15.60 20.21 -15.59
CA ILE A 89 -15.04 18.85 -15.64
C ILE A 89 -15.01 18.37 -17.10
N ASN A 90 -13.84 17.91 -17.55
CA ASN A 90 -13.68 17.30 -18.88
C ASN A 90 -12.86 16.00 -18.75
N PRO A 91 -13.52 14.84 -18.59
CA PRO A 91 -12.82 13.56 -18.41
C PRO A 91 -12.08 13.17 -19.70
N SER A 92 -10.86 12.69 -19.55
CA SER A 92 -10.06 12.16 -20.65
C SER A 92 -9.32 10.90 -20.21
N MET A 93 -9.08 9.98 -21.15
CA MET A 93 -8.28 8.79 -20.92
C MET A 93 -6.95 8.96 -21.64
N VAL A 94 -5.85 8.82 -20.91
CA VAL A 94 -4.50 8.97 -21.46
C VAL A 94 -3.71 7.72 -21.14
N HIS A 95 -3.00 7.21 -22.15
CA HIS A 95 -2.02 6.15 -21.98
C HIS A 95 -0.64 6.79 -21.91
N PHE A 96 0.19 6.34 -20.96
CA PHE A 96 1.55 6.84 -20.82
C PHE A 96 2.47 5.71 -20.32
N GLU A 97 3.75 5.82 -20.66
CA GLU A 97 4.75 4.82 -20.26
C GLU A 97 5.31 5.15 -18.87
N GLY A 98 5.17 4.20 -17.94
CA GLY A 98 5.74 4.31 -16.60
C GLY A 98 7.24 3.95 -16.58
N SER A 99 8.02 4.65 -15.77
CA SER A 99 9.46 4.38 -15.61
C SER A 99 9.79 3.18 -14.70
N GLN A 100 8.78 2.56 -14.08
CA GLN A 100 8.97 1.55 -13.03
C GLN A 100 9.30 0.17 -13.61
N LYS A 101 10.40 -0.40 -13.12
CA LYS A 101 10.95 -1.66 -13.63
C LYS A 101 10.43 -2.91 -12.91
N THR A 102 9.96 -2.77 -11.67
CA THR A 102 9.45 -3.87 -10.83
C THR A 102 7.94 -3.89 -10.82
N ASP A 103 7.34 -5.07 -10.63
CA ASP A 103 5.88 -5.20 -10.62
C ASP A 103 5.29 -4.45 -9.42
N LEU A 104 5.87 -4.64 -8.22
CA LEU A 104 5.54 -3.85 -7.03
C LEU A 104 5.67 -2.34 -7.27
N GLY A 105 6.70 -1.89 -7.99
CA GLY A 105 6.92 -0.47 -8.30
C GLY A 105 5.82 0.09 -9.21
N ARG A 106 5.40 -0.68 -10.22
CA ARG A 106 4.26 -0.34 -11.08
C ARG A 106 2.96 -0.26 -10.28
N PHE A 107 2.72 -1.22 -9.38
CA PHE A 107 1.56 -1.20 -8.50
C PHE A 107 1.53 0.01 -7.56
N ILE A 108 2.64 0.32 -6.88
CA ILE A 108 2.73 1.49 -6.01
C ILE A 108 2.46 2.77 -6.82
N TYR A 109 3.09 2.89 -7.98
CA TYR A 109 2.94 4.07 -8.82
C TYR A 109 1.51 4.26 -9.35
N ALA A 110 0.86 3.18 -9.82
CA ALA A 110 -0.54 3.19 -10.23
C ALA A 110 -1.50 3.58 -9.08
N ASN A 111 -1.24 3.07 -7.86
CA ASN A 111 -2.01 3.44 -6.69
C ASN A 111 -1.82 4.92 -6.34
N SER A 112 -0.61 5.46 -6.46
CA SER A 112 -0.35 6.87 -6.19
C SER A 112 -1.07 7.81 -7.14
N ILE A 113 -1.20 7.44 -8.42
CA ILE A 113 -2.03 8.17 -9.39
C ILE A 113 -3.51 8.10 -8.99
N THR A 114 -3.99 6.95 -8.54
CA THR A 114 -5.38 6.79 -8.13
C THR A 114 -5.68 7.55 -6.82
N LEU A 115 -4.70 7.64 -5.92
CA LEU A 115 -4.83 8.34 -4.65
C LEU A 115 -4.80 9.87 -4.80
N THR A 116 -4.18 10.42 -5.85
CA THR A 116 -4.29 11.84 -6.17
C THR A 116 -5.67 12.13 -6.75
N PRO A 117 -6.56 12.84 -6.03
CA PRO A 117 -7.93 13.05 -6.48
C PRO A 117 -7.98 13.76 -7.83
N GLY A 118 -8.83 13.26 -8.73
CA GLY A 118 -8.95 13.72 -10.11
C GLY A 118 -8.39 12.76 -11.15
N THR A 119 -7.74 11.66 -10.74
CA THR A 119 -7.22 10.61 -11.63
C THR A 119 -7.62 9.22 -11.14
N ILE A 120 -7.72 8.26 -12.08
CA ILE A 120 -7.95 6.84 -11.80
C ILE A 120 -7.12 5.99 -12.76
N THR A 121 -6.43 4.98 -12.23
CA THR A 121 -5.73 4.01 -13.08
C THR A 121 -6.68 2.87 -13.44
N THR A 122 -6.90 2.65 -14.74
CA THR A 122 -7.81 1.60 -15.25
C THR A 122 -7.11 0.30 -15.58
N GLY A 123 -5.80 0.32 -15.81
CA GLY A 123 -5.01 -0.86 -16.13
C GLY A 123 -3.51 -0.59 -16.12
N ILE A 124 -2.74 -1.65 -15.93
CA ILE A 124 -1.29 -1.71 -16.13
C ILE A 124 -1.08 -2.78 -17.19
N LEU A 125 -0.53 -2.40 -18.33
CA LEU A 125 -0.23 -3.29 -19.46
C LEU A 125 1.22 -3.79 -19.42
#